data_AF-A0A8T5TTQ6-F1
#
_entry.id   AF-A0A8T5TTQ6-F1
#
_cell.length_a   1.000
_cell.length_b   1.000
_cell.length_c   1.000
_cell.angle_alpha   90.00
_cell.angle_beta   90.00
_cell.angle_gamma   90.00
#
_symmetry.space_group_name_H-M   'P 1'
#
loop_
_entity.id
_entity.type
_entity.pdbx_description
1 polymer ?
#
loop_
_entity_poly.entity_id
_entity_poly.type
_entity_poly.pdbx_seq_one_letter_code
_entity_poly.pdbx_strand_id
1 'polypeptide(L)'
;MSHKSYMNRRKLMVNNIVGVSIVIVIFAQLMFFRLIAIMSIVVYPMALLVPYGVYMVYKIIVDSKITLLAKIIKLAFTVAYTIFSMIFLNMLFSYPHITLRYIIYFLSIPTSIIGLAGFLKGLMIDVYSPLFRFLNFCVGMFTVFYTFIAIMYADYNFVIHLITLSTMLSLNGILRLALYLSEYGLKLNKMKSFRIAFYIMESNLTIKSIEENQI
;
A
#
# COMPACT_ATOMS: atom_id res chain seq x y z
N MET A 1 -33.14 6.83 9.71
CA MET A 1 -32.45 6.82 8.41
C MET A 1 -31.94 5.42 8.15
N SER A 2 -32.46 4.76 7.11
CA SER A 2 -32.23 3.35 6.81
C SER A 2 -30.80 3.10 6.35
N HIS A 3 -30.05 2.32 7.13
CA HIS A 3 -28.71 1.81 6.84
C HIS A 3 -28.78 0.67 5.79
N LYS A 4 -29.37 0.94 4.61
CA LYS A 4 -29.23 0.04 3.46
C LYS A 4 -27.95 0.40 2.71
N SER A 5 -26.99 -0.51 2.83
CA SER A 5 -25.79 -0.68 2.01
C SER A 5 -26.05 -0.27 0.54
N TYR A 6 -25.71 0.97 0.19
CA TYR A 6 -25.40 1.31 -1.19
C TYR A 6 -23.91 1.03 -1.39
N MET A 7 -23.57 -0.25 -1.52
CA MET A 7 -22.31 -0.63 -2.17
C MET A 7 -22.42 -0.13 -3.62
N ASN A 8 -21.88 1.05 -3.87
CA ASN A 8 -21.99 1.73 -5.16
C ASN A 8 -21.37 0.85 -6.26
N ARG A 9 -22.15 0.41 -7.25
CA ARG A 9 -21.69 -0.45 -8.37
C ARG A 9 -20.41 0.07 -9.03
N ARG A 10 -20.22 1.39 -9.08
CA ARG A 10 -19.01 2.03 -9.62
C ARG A 10 -17.76 1.73 -8.77
N LYS A 11 -17.88 1.66 -7.44
CA LYS A 11 -16.77 1.27 -6.56
C LYS A 11 -16.35 -0.19 -6.78
N LEU A 12 -17.33 -1.07 -6.94
CA LEU A 12 -17.09 -2.50 -7.19
C LEU A 12 -16.44 -2.72 -8.56
N MET A 13 -16.90 -1.99 -9.58
CA MET A 13 -16.29 -1.99 -10.92
C MET A 13 -14.83 -1.50 -10.88
N VAL A 14 -14.53 -0.40 -10.18
CA VAL A 14 -13.15 0.10 -10.04
C VAL A 14 -12.28 -0.91 -9.29
N ASN A 15 -12.77 -1.51 -8.20
CA ASN A 15 -12.02 -2.53 -7.46
C ASN A 15 -11.76 -3.78 -8.32
N ASN A 16 -12.71 -4.19 -9.16
CA ASN A 16 -12.52 -5.31 -10.09
C ASN A 16 -11.49 -4.97 -11.17
N ILE A 17 -11.55 -3.77 -11.77
CA ILE A 17 -10.56 -3.33 -12.77
C ILE A 17 -9.16 -3.29 -12.15
N VAL A 18 -9.01 -2.72 -10.95
CA VAL A 18 -7.74 -2.70 -10.22
C VAL A 18 -7.27 -4.13 -9.88
N GLY A 19 -8.18 -5.00 -9.44
CA GLY A 19 -7.88 -6.40 -9.16
C GLY A 19 -7.36 -7.16 -10.38
N VAL A 20 -8.05 -7.03 -11.52
CA VAL A 20 -7.62 -7.62 -12.79
C VAL A 20 -6.28 -7.03 -13.24
N SER A 21 -6.09 -5.72 -13.08
CA SER A 21 -4.82 -5.05 -13.41
C SER A 21 -3.66 -5.58 -12.57
N ILE A 22 -3.88 -5.86 -11.29
CA ILE A 22 -2.88 -6.50 -10.41
C ILE A 22 -2.48 -7.86 -10.96
N VAL A 23 -3.46 -8.70 -11.34
CA VAL A 23 -3.17 -10.05 -11.87
C VAL A 23 -2.38 -9.96 -13.18
N ILE A 24 -2.77 -9.06 -14.10
CA ILE A 24 -2.07 -8.85 -15.37
C ILE A 24 -0.63 -8.38 -15.13
N VAL A 25 -0.43 -7.43 -14.20
CA VAL A 25 0.90 -6.90 -13.88
C VAL A 25 1.79 -7.96 -13.23
N ILE A 26 1.26 -8.78 -12.31
CA ILE A 26 2.00 -9.90 -11.71
C ILE A 26 2.37 -10.93 -12.79
N PHE A 27 1.45 -11.25 -13.70
CA PHE A 27 1.72 -12.21 -14.78
C PHE A 27 2.78 -11.68 -15.75
N ALA A 28 2.69 -10.41 -16.16
CA ALA A 28 3.71 -9.75 -16.97
C ALA A 28 5.08 -9.72 -16.25
N GLN A 29 5.10 -9.48 -14.94
CA GLN A 29 6.33 -9.57 -14.14
C GLN A 29 6.93 -10.98 -14.13
N LEU A 30 6.12 -12.03 -13.97
CA LEU A 30 6.61 -13.41 -14.00
C LEU A 30 7.17 -13.81 -15.36
N MET A 31 6.60 -13.29 -16.45
CA MET A 31 7.04 -13.54 -17.83
C MET A 31 8.35 -12.81 -18.17
N PHE A 32 8.46 -11.51 -17.86
CA PHE A 32 9.59 -10.67 -18.30
C PHE A 32 10.65 -10.41 -17.23
N PHE A 33 10.29 -10.51 -15.95
CA PHE A 33 11.10 -10.09 -14.82
C PHE A 33 11.08 -11.13 -13.68
N ARG A 34 11.21 -12.42 -14.02
CA ARG A 34 11.05 -13.56 -13.11
C ARG A 34 11.84 -13.42 -11.81
N LEU A 35 13.10 -12.93 -11.87
CA LEU A 35 13.93 -12.68 -10.70
C LEU A 35 13.34 -11.58 -9.79
N ILE A 36 12.87 -10.48 -10.39
CA ILE A 36 12.22 -9.36 -9.69
C ILE A 36 10.93 -9.81 -9.02
N ALA A 37 10.13 -10.63 -9.72
CA ALA A 37 8.87 -11.16 -9.19
C ALA A 37 9.12 -12.07 -7.98
N ILE A 38 10.07 -12.99 -8.06
CA ILE A 38 10.45 -13.88 -6.95
C ILE A 38 11.01 -13.06 -5.78
N MET A 39 11.88 -12.08 -6.05
CA MET A 39 12.39 -11.16 -5.03
C MET A 39 11.27 -10.35 -4.39
N SER A 40 10.29 -9.86 -5.15
CA SER A 40 9.12 -9.14 -4.64
C SER A 40 8.30 -9.96 -3.66
N ILE A 41 8.00 -11.21 -4.01
CA ILE A 41 7.24 -12.13 -3.16
C ILE A 41 7.94 -12.35 -1.80
N VAL A 42 9.27 -12.25 -1.74
CA VAL A 42 10.05 -12.45 -0.51
C VAL A 42 10.32 -11.15 0.24
N VAL A 43 10.66 -10.07 -0.48
CA VAL A 43 10.99 -8.76 0.07
C VAL A 43 9.77 -8.11 0.72
N TYR A 44 8.58 -8.18 0.11
CA TYR A 44 7.39 -7.54 0.68
C TYR A 44 6.99 -8.11 2.05
N PRO A 45 6.87 -9.44 2.26
CA PRO A 45 6.61 -10.01 3.57
C PRO A 45 7.69 -9.67 4.60
N MET A 46 8.98 -9.72 4.21
CA MET A 46 10.07 -9.39 5.11
C MET A 46 10.06 -7.91 5.50
N ALA A 47 9.89 -7.02 4.54
CA ALA A 47 9.77 -5.58 4.80
C ALA A 47 8.55 -5.24 5.67
N LEU A 48 7.44 -5.98 5.56
CA LEU A 48 6.26 -5.82 6.42
C LEU A 48 6.47 -6.29 7.87
N LEU A 49 7.38 -7.23 8.11
CA LEU A 49 7.72 -7.66 9.48
C LEU A 49 8.36 -6.53 10.30
N VAL A 50 9.02 -5.57 9.66
CA VAL A 50 9.65 -4.42 10.35
C VAL A 50 8.61 -3.48 10.97
N PRO A 51 7.66 -2.88 10.24
CA PRO A 51 6.60 -2.05 10.83
C PRO A 51 5.65 -2.86 11.71
N TYR A 52 5.42 -4.15 11.40
CA TYR A 52 4.68 -5.04 12.30
C TYR A 52 5.40 -5.21 13.65
N GLY A 53 6.73 -5.33 13.62
CA GLY A 53 7.55 -5.38 14.83
C GLY A 53 7.42 -4.11 15.67
N VAL A 54 7.50 -2.93 15.03
CA VAL A 54 7.29 -1.64 15.70
C VAL A 54 5.89 -1.55 16.33
N TYR A 55 4.85 -1.98 15.60
CA TYR A 55 3.49 -2.02 16.10
C TYR A 55 3.33 -2.95 17.31
N MET A 56 3.96 -4.13 17.28
CA MET A 56 3.91 -5.08 18.38
C MET A 56 4.63 -4.54 19.62
N VAL A 57 5.76 -3.85 19.47
CA VAL A 57 6.44 -3.16 20.58
C VAL A 57 5.51 -2.12 21.21
N TYR A 58 4.87 -1.27 20.39
CA TYR A 58 3.90 -0.28 20.88
C TYR A 58 2.75 -0.94 21.66
N LYS A 59 2.19 -2.04 21.12
CA LYS A 59 1.09 -2.77 21.78
C LYS A 59 1.50 -3.37 23.13
N ILE A 60 2.72 -3.90 23.24
CA ILE A 60 3.27 -4.48 24.48
C ILE A 60 3.45 -3.41 25.57
N ILE A 61 3.86 -2.19 25.18
CA ILE A 61 4.03 -1.05 26.09
C ILE A 61 2.67 -0.57 26.63
N VAL A 62 1.67 -0.45 25.76
CA VAL A 62 0.37 0.14 26.09
C VAL A 62 -0.56 -0.84 26.83
N ASP A 63 -0.45 -2.15 26.58
CA ASP A 63 -1.36 -3.13 27.18
C ASP A 63 -0.93 -3.49 28.62
N SER A 64 -1.72 -3.04 29.61
CA SER A 64 -1.48 -3.28 31.03
C SER A 64 -1.91 -4.68 31.49
N LYS A 65 -2.63 -5.44 30.66
CA LYS A 65 -3.19 -6.75 31.04
C LYS A 65 -2.25 -7.94 30.80
N ILE A 66 -1.09 -7.71 30.20
CA ILE A 66 -0.12 -8.77 29.87
C ILE A 66 0.88 -8.94 31.03
N THR A 67 1.09 -10.17 31.48
CA THR A 67 2.08 -10.49 32.52
C THR A 67 3.50 -10.10 32.09
N LEU A 68 4.35 -9.70 33.04
CA LEU A 68 5.72 -9.24 32.78
C LEU A 68 6.54 -10.26 31.95
N LEU A 69 6.44 -11.55 32.30
CA LEU A 69 7.10 -12.64 31.58
C LEU A 69 6.67 -12.71 30.10
N ALA A 70 5.36 -12.62 29.84
CA ALA A 70 4.83 -12.64 28.49
C ALA A 70 5.20 -11.38 27.69
N LYS A 71 5.36 -10.21 28.35
CA LYS A 71 5.90 -9.00 27.71
C LYS A 71 7.34 -9.19 27.26
N ILE A 72 8.20 -9.73 28.13
CA ILE A 72 9.62 -9.98 27.83
C ILE A 72 9.76 -10.97 26.66
N ILE A 73 9.04 -12.09 26.70
CA ILE A 73 9.07 -13.11 25.64
C ILE A 73 8.62 -12.52 24.30
N LYS A 74 7.47 -11.82 24.27
CA LYS A 74 6.97 -11.20 23.04
C LYS A 74 7.91 -10.13 22.50
N LEU A 75 8.54 -9.34 23.37
CA LEU A 75 9.51 -8.32 22.97
C LEU A 75 10.77 -8.96 22.36
N ALA A 76 11.30 -10.02 22.98
CA ALA A 76 12.44 -10.77 22.46
C ALA A 76 12.15 -11.37 21.06
N PHE A 77 11.00 -12.02 20.88
CA PHE A 77 10.58 -12.51 19.56
C PHE A 77 10.44 -11.38 18.54
N THR A 78 9.85 -10.25 18.95
CA THR A 78 9.64 -9.10 18.05
C THR A 78 10.97 -8.50 17.57
N VAL A 79 11.92 -8.33 18.50
CA VAL A 79 13.28 -7.87 18.17
C VAL A 79 13.98 -8.88 17.26
N ALA A 80 13.89 -10.17 17.56
CA ALA A 80 14.48 -11.23 16.73
C ALA A 80 13.90 -11.23 15.31
N TYR A 81 12.58 -11.13 15.13
CA TYR A 81 11.95 -11.05 13.81
C TYR A 81 12.36 -9.80 13.04
N THR A 82 12.47 -8.66 13.73
CA THR A 82 12.89 -7.40 13.11
C THR A 82 14.34 -7.46 12.64
N ILE A 83 15.24 -7.96 13.49
CA ILE A 83 16.66 -8.15 13.16
C ILE A 83 16.81 -9.15 12.00
N PHE A 84 16.13 -10.30 12.08
CA PHE A 84 16.17 -11.31 11.04
C PHE A 84 15.68 -10.76 9.69
N SER A 85 14.58 -10.00 9.69
CA SER A 85 14.10 -9.30 8.50
C SER A 85 15.14 -8.30 7.96
N MET A 86 15.75 -7.47 8.80
CA MET A 86 16.78 -6.53 8.37
C MET A 86 18.02 -7.22 7.79
N ILE A 87 18.49 -8.31 8.40
CA ILE A 87 19.61 -9.11 7.90
C ILE A 87 19.24 -9.72 6.55
N PHE A 88 18.05 -10.31 6.42
CA PHE A 88 17.61 -10.95 5.19
C PHE A 88 17.43 -9.95 4.06
N LEU A 89 16.83 -8.78 4.33
CA LEU A 89 16.76 -7.67 3.39
C LEU A 89 18.15 -7.22 2.98
N ASN A 90 19.07 -7.04 3.94
CA ASN A 90 20.45 -6.66 3.63
C ASN A 90 21.13 -7.72 2.75
N MET A 91 21.05 -9.01 3.06
CA MET A 91 21.59 -10.09 2.23
C MET A 91 21.03 -10.06 0.81
N LEU A 92 19.73 -9.81 0.68
CA LEU A 92 19.04 -9.74 -0.61
C LEU A 92 19.50 -8.53 -1.43
N PHE A 93 19.88 -7.42 -0.79
CA PHE A 93 20.38 -6.21 -1.47
C PHE A 93 21.91 -6.09 -1.54
N SER A 94 22.69 -6.97 -0.89
CA SER A 94 24.16 -6.84 -0.76
C SER A 94 24.98 -7.74 -1.69
N TYR A 95 24.34 -8.52 -2.58
CA TYR A 95 25.04 -9.37 -3.56
C TYR A 95 25.10 -8.75 -4.98
N PRO A 96 26.18 -9.01 -5.76
CA PRO A 96 26.63 -8.20 -6.89
C PRO A 96 25.80 -8.31 -8.18
N HIS A 97 24.64 -8.97 -8.15
CA HIS A 97 23.81 -9.21 -9.34
C HIS A 97 22.57 -8.31 -9.43
N ILE A 98 22.25 -7.54 -8.39
CA ILE A 98 21.11 -6.62 -8.40
C ILE A 98 21.64 -5.21 -8.61
N THR A 99 21.61 -4.76 -9.87
CA THR A 99 21.95 -3.36 -10.19
C THR A 99 20.91 -2.42 -9.56
N LEU A 100 21.31 -1.19 -9.22
CA LEU A 100 20.43 -0.20 -8.60
C LEU A 100 19.12 0.03 -9.39
N ARG A 101 19.16 -0.17 -10.72
CA ARG A 101 18.01 -0.12 -11.64
C ARG A 101 16.85 -1.03 -11.20
N TYR A 102 17.16 -2.19 -10.62
CA TYR A 102 16.16 -3.11 -10.11
C TYR A 102 15.32 -2.52 -8.97
N ILE A 103 15.88 -1.63 -8.15
CA ILE A 103 15.13 -0.93 -7.09
C ILE A 103 14.08 -0.01 -7.71
N ILE A 104 14.43 0.69 -8.80
CA ILE A 104 13.47 1.53 -9.54
C ILE A 104 12.37 0.66 -10.15
N TYR A 105 12.71 -0.46 -10.79
CA TYR A 105 11.71 -1.37 -11.34
C TYR A 105 10.79 -1.94 -10.26
N PHE A 106 11.37 -2.35 -9.14
CA PHE A 106 10.65 -2.87 -7.99
C PHE A 106 9.63 -1.87 -7.43
N LEU A 107 10.03 -0.61 -7.30
CA LEU A 107 9.19 0.45 -6.76
C LEU A 107 8.18 0.96 -7.78
N SER A 108 8.54 1.04 -9.07
CA SER A 108 7.68 1.60 -10.11
C SER A 108 6.40 0.80 -10.33
N ILE A 109 6.46 -0.52 -10.14
CA ILE A 109 5.35 -1.44 -10.41
C ILE A 109 4.17 -1.31 -9.43
N PRO A 110 4.35 -1.39 -8.10
CA PRO A 110 3.26 -1.10 -7.18
C PRO A 110 2.79 0.34 -7.32
N THR A 111 3.70 1.27 -7.61
CA THR A 111 3.39 2.70 -7.73
C THR A 111 2.51 2.98 -8.95
N SER A 112 2.71 2.27 -10.07
CA SER A 112 1.85 2.39 -11.26
C SER A 112 0.45 1.84 -11.01
N ILE A 113 0.31 0.71 -10.29
CA ILE A 113 -0.98 0.16 -9.87
C ILE A 113 -1.69 1.13 -8.92
N ILE A 114 -0.98 1.68 -7.95
CA ILE A 114 -1.52 2.66 -6.98
C ILE A 114 -2.03 3.90 -7.73
N GLY A 115 -1.24 4.40 -8.69
CA GLY A 115 -1.57 5.53 -9.55
C GLY A 115 -2.80 5.26 -10.42
N LEU A 116 -2.88 4.09 -11.06
CA LEU A 116 -4.04 3.65 -11.84
C LEU A 116 -5.31 3.61 -10.98
N ALA A 117 -5.21 3.04 -9.79
CA ALA A 117 -6.32 3.03 -8.85
C ALA A 117 -6.70 4.46 -8.40
N GLY A 118 -5.75 5.41 -8.35
CA GLY A 118 -6.01 6.81 -7.97
C GLY A 118 -6.78 7.53 -9.06
N PHE A 119 -6.29 7.37 -10.29
CA PHE A 119 -6.90 7.82 -11.52
C PHE A 119 -8.35 7.32 -11.67
N LEU A 120 -8.57 6.00 -11.59
CA LEU A 120 -9.90 5.41 -11.74
C LEU A 120 -10.86 5.82 -10.63
N LYS A 121 -10.39 5.91 -9.37
CA LYS A 121 -11.23 6.33 -8.24
C LYS A 121 -11.60 7.81 -8.31
N GLY A 122 -10.70 8.67 -8.78
CA GLY A 122 -10.99 10.09 -9.02
C GLY A 122 -12.03 10.29 -10.12
N LEU A 123 -11.93 9.51 -11.20
CA LEU A 123 -12.81 9.61 -12.37
C LEU A 123 -14.20 9.01 -12.13
N MET A 124 -14.28 7.77 -11.63
CA MET A 124 -15.53 6.99 -11.67
C MET A 124 -16.40 7.07 -10.42
N ILE A 125 -15.89 7.55 -9.27
CA ILE A 125 -16.64 7.49 -8.00
C ILE A 125 -17.11 8.88 -7.59
N ASP A 126 -18.42 9.11 -7.70
CA ASP A 126 -19.03 10.42 -7.41
C ASP A 126 -19.38 10.67 -5.94
N VAL A 127 -19.18 9.67 -5.08
CA VAL A 127 -19.50 9.76 -3.64
C VAL A 127 -18.48 10.64 -2.90
N TYR A 128 -17.29 10.84 -3.47
CA TYR A 128 -16.22 11.61 -2.83
C TYR A 128 -16.33 13.10 -3.15
N SER A 129 -15.74 13.93 -2.27
CA SER A 129 -15.68 15.38 -2.49
C SER A 129 -14.98 15.73 -3.82
N PRO A 130 -15.52 16.67 -4.61
CA PRO A 130 -15.01 17.01 -5.94
C PRO A 130 -13.55 17.45 -5.93
N LEU A 131 -13.12 18.18 -4.89
CA LEU A 131 -11.73 18.61 -4.74
C LEU A 131 -10.77 17.42 -4.57
N PHE A 132 -11.11 16.46 -3.69
CA PHE A 132 -10.28 15.28 -3.46
C PHE A 132 -10.32 14.29 -4.63
N ARG A 133 -11.42 14.25 -5.38
CA ARG A 133 -11.52 13.49 -6.64
C ARG A 133 -10.56 14.03 -7.69
N PHE A 134 -10.60 15.34 -7.94
CA PHE A 134 -9.72 15.98 -8.91
C PHE A 134 -8.25 15.79 -8.54
N LEU A 135 -7.89 15.99 -7.27
CA LEU A 135 -6.52 15.77 -6.80
C LEU A 135 -6.07 14.30 -6.97
N ASN A 136 -6.91 13.32 -6.64
CA ASN A 136 -6.57 11.91 -6.86
C ASN A 136 -6.46 11.55 -8.34
N PHE A 137 -7.29 12.15 -9.19
CA PHE A 137 -7.22 11.98 -10.63
C PHE A 137 -5.88 12.51 -11.17
N CYS A 138 -5.54 13.77 -10.89
CA CYS A 138 -4.32 14.42 -11.38
C CYS A 138 -3.06 13.70 -10.87
N VAL A 139 -3.01 13.40 -9.57
CA VAL A 139 -1.85 12.72 -8.97
C VAL A 139 -1.75 11.30 -9.47
N GLY A 140 -2.88 10.56 -9.59
CA GLY A 140 -2.88 9.22 -10.16
C GLY A 140 -2.34 9.19 -11.59
N MET A 141 -2.79 10.14 -12.42
CA MET A 141 -2.31 10.28 -13.81
C MET A 141 -0.81 10.61 -13.86
N PHE A 142 -0.35 11.59 -13.07
CA PHE A 142 1.06 11.97 -13.01
C PHE A 142 1.93 10.82 -12.50
N THR A 143 1.42 10.05 -11.54
CA THR A 143 2.11 8.88 -10.99
C THR A 143 2.32 7.82 -12.06
N VAL A 144 1.28 7.47 -12.83
CA VAL A 144 1.39 6.51 -13.93
C VAL A 144 2.39 7.01 -14.98
N PHE A 145 2.27 8.27 -15.39
CA PHE A 145 3.17 8.86 -16.39
C PHE A 145 4.63 8.86 -15.92
N TYR A 146 4.89 9.30 -14.69
CA TYR A 146 6.23 9.33 -14.13
C TYR A 146 6.81 7.94 -13.91
N THR A 147 5.99 6.95 -13.51
CA THR A 147 6.47 5.56 -13.39
C THR A 147 6.96 5.00 -14.73
N PHE A 148 6.32 5.36 -15.84
CA PHE A 148 6.79 4.97 -17.17
C PHE A 148 8.14 5.60 -17.51
N ILE A 149 8.31 6.89 -17.23
CA ILE A 149 9.59 7.60 -17.41
C ILE A 149 10.69 6.97 -16.54
N ALA A 150 10.40 6.70 -15.27
CA ALA A 150 11.37 6.12 -14.34
C ALA A 150 11.81 4.71 -14.78
N ILE A 151 10.94 3.92 -15.39
CA ILE A 151 11.30 2.62 -15.96
C ILE A 151 12.21 2.80 -17.19
N MET A 152 11.87 3.71 -18.10
CA MET A 152 12.65 3.94 -19.33
C MET A 152 14.06 4.52 -19.07
N TYR A 153 14.19 5.33 -18.01
CA TYR A 153 15.42 6.04 -17.67
C TYR A 153 16.01 5.59 -16.33
N ALA A 154 15.74 4.35 -15.87
CA ALA A 154 16.22 3.83 -14.58
C ALA A 154 17.75 3.92 -14.39
N ASP A 155 18.48 4.02 -15.50
CA ASP A 155 19.93 4.07 -15.59
C ASP A 155 20.49 5.47 -15.29
N TYR A 156 19.70 6.51 -15.57
CA TYR A 156 20.09 7.90 -15.48
C TYR A 156 19.46 8.52 -14.22
N ASN A 157 20.24 9.24 -13.42
CA ASN A 157 19.73 9.95 -12.25
C ASN A 157 18.93 9.10 -11.25
N PHE A 158 19.45 7.91 -10.90
CA PHE A 158 18.82 6.94 -9.98
C PHE A 158 18.20 7.60 -8.73
N VAL A 159 18.93 8.49 -8.06
CA VAL A 159 18.49 9.16 -6.82
C VAL A 159 17.24 10.01 -7.06
N ILE A 160 17.16 10.72 -8.18
CA ILE A 160 16.00 11.57 -8.52
C ILE A 160 14.77 10.70 -8.76
N HIS A 161 14.92 9.60 -9.49
CA HIS A 161 13.82 8.66 -9.73
C HIS A 161 13.35 7.99 -8.44
N LEU A 162 14.28 7.56 -7.58
CA LEU A 162 13.95 6.96 -6.28
C LEU A 162 13.17 7.93 -5.38
N ILE A 163 13.64 9.18 -5.24
CA ILE A 163 12.98 10.21 -4.44
C ILE A 163 11.60 10.48 -5.01
N THR A 164 11.48 10.67 -6.33
CA THR A 164 10.21 11.06 -6.96
C THR A 164 9.19 9.93 -6.91
N LEU A 165 9.59 8.68 -7.13
CA LEU A 165 8.71 7.52 -6.94
C LEU A 165 8.25 7.39 -5.49
N SER A 166 9.16 7.61 -4.53
CA SER A 166 8.83 7.55 -3.10
C SER A 166 7.86 8.65 -2.68
N THR A 167 8.08 9.89 -3.14
CA THR A 167 7.17 11.01 -2.86
C THR A 167 5.80 10.79 -3.50
N MET A 168 5.74 10.30 -4.74
CA MET A 168 4.49 9.93 -5.41
C MET A 168 3.74 8.84 -4.65
N LEU A 169 4.44 7.81 -4.16
CA LEU A 169 3.85 6.75 -3.35
C LEU A 169 3.22 7.31 -2.07
N SER A 170 3.95 8.13 -1.31
CA SER A 170 3.45 8.78 -0.10
C SER A 170 2.26 9.70 -0.38
N LEU A 171 2.33 10.49 -1.44
CA LEU A 171 1.30 11.45 -1.81
C LEU A 171 0.01 10.74 -2.25
N ASN A 172 0.11 9.65 -3.02
CA ASN A 172 -1.03 8.77 -3.32
C ASN A 172 -1.64 8.17 -2.05
N GLY A 173 -0.82 7.73 -1.10
CA GLY A 173 -1.29 7.21 0.19
C GLY A 173 -2.13 8.24 0.95
N ILE A 174 -1.60 9.45 1.12
CA ILE A 174 -2.26 10.55 1.84
C ILE A 174 -3.55 10.98 1.13
N LEU A 175 -3.52 11.16 -0.20
CA LEU A 175 -4.70 11.57 -0.96
C LEU A 175 -5.79 10.51 -0.98
N ARG A 176 -5.42 9.23 -0.95
CA ARG A 176 -6.38 8.14 -0.87
C ARG A 176 -7.03 8.07 0.51
N LEU A 177 -6.26 8.27 1.58
CA LEU A 177 -6.82 8.46 2.93
C LEU A 177 -7.77 9.66 2.99
N ALA A 178 -7.40 10.78 2.35
CA ALA A 178 -8.25 11.97 2.24
C ALA A 178 -9.56 11.68 1.50
N LEU A 179 -9.48 10.96 0.38
CA LEU A 179 -10.61 10.56 -0.43
C LEU A 179 -11.61 9.73 0.39
N TYR A 180 -11.13 8.69 1.09
CA TYR A 180 -11.99 7.87 1.94
C TYR A 180 -12.58 8.65 3.11
N LEU A 181 -11.81 9.52 3.76
CA LEU A 181 -12.35 10.35 4.84
C LEU A 181 -13.39 11.36 4.34
N SER A 182 -13.25 11.84 3.11
CA SER A 182 -14.20 12.77 2.50
C SER A 182 -15.60 12.16 2.31
N GLU A 183 -15.69 10.84 2.12
CA GLU A 183 -16.97 10.11 2.06
C GLU A 183 -17.76 10.24 3.37
N TYR A 184 -17.07 10.35 4.50
CA TYR A 184 -17.67 10.44 5.83
C TYR A 184 -17.65 11.86 6.41
N GLY A 185 -17.32 12.87 5.60
CA GLY A 185 -17.24 14.27 6.04
C GLY A 185 -16.10 14.57 7.04
N LEU A 186 -15.12 13.68 7.15
CA LEU A 186 -14.03 13.79 8.12
C LEU A 186 -12.82 14.52 7.53
N LYS A 187 -12.15 15.32 8.37
CA LYS A 187 -10.91 16.03 8.01
C LYS A 187 -9.66 15.26 8.47
N LEU A 188 -8.58 15.34 7.69
CA LEU A 188 -7.28 14.69 7.97
C LEU A 188 -6.56 15.21 9.22
N ASN A 189 -6.90 16.41 9.71
CA ASN A 189 -6.17 17.10 10.78
C ASN A 189 -6.27 16.44 12.17
N LYS A 190 -7.12 15.43 12.37
CA LYS A 190 -7.27 14.75 13.68
C LYS A 190 -6.73 13.32 13.59
N MET A 191 -5.86 12.92 14.53
CA MET A 191 -5.40 11.52 14.65
C MET A 191 -6.55 10.50 14.77
N LYS A 192 -7.69 10.90 15.36
CA LYS A 192 -8.91 10.09 15.40
C LYS A 192 -9.43 9.77 13.98
N SER A 193 -9.29 10.68 13.03
CA SER A 193 -9.67 10.48 11.63
C SER A 193 -8.79 9.44 10.95
N PHE A 194 -7.49 9.40 11.23
CA PHE A 194 -6.61 8.34 10.69
C PHE A 194 -7.06 6.95 11.14
N ARG A 195 -7.37 6.78 12.44
CA ARG A 195 -7.88 5.50 12.96
C ARG A 195 -9.18 5.07 12.28
N ILE A 196 -10.08 6.02 12.04
CA ILE A 196 -11.34 5.78 11.32
C ILE A 196 -11.08 5.44 9.85
N ALA A 197 -10.12 6.09 9.18
CA ALA A 197 -9.76 5.78 7.81
C ALA A 197 -9.22 4.35 7.65
N PHE A 198 -8.34 3.92 8.57
CA PHE A 198 -7.86 2.53 8.60
C PHE A 198 -8.99 1.54 8.88
N TYR A 199 -9.88 1.85 9.83
CA TYR A 199 -11.05 1.03 10.09
C TYR A 199 -11.98 0.90 8.87
N ILE A 200 -12.19 1.98 8.10
CA ILE A 200 -12.97 1.95 6.85
C ILE A 200 -12.27 1.11 5.77
N MET A 201 -10.95 1.20 5.67
CA MET A 201 -10.18 0.38 4.72
C MET A 201 -10.26 -1.11 5.08
N GLU A 202 -10.22 -1.44 6.37
CA GLU A 202 -10.33 -2.81 6.89
C GLU A 202 -11.77 -3.35 6.84
N SER A 203 -12.77 -2.51 7.16
CA SER A 203 -14.19 -2.89 7.08
C SER A 203 -14.61 -3.18 5.64
N ASN A 204 -14.12 -2.42 4.67
CA ASN A 204 -14.38 -2.70 3.25
C ASN A 204 -13.76 -4.03 2.75
N LEU A 205 -12.72 -4.53 3.43
CA LEU A 205 -12.14 -5.86 3.16
C LEU A 205 -12.95 -6.99 3.83
N THR A 206 -13.56 -6.73 4.98
CA THR A 206 -14.28 -7.72 5.81
C THR A 206 -15.79 -7.80 5.54
N ILE A 207 -16.40 -6.78 4.93
CA ILE A 207 -17.82 -6.87 4.51
C ILE A 207 -18.03 -7.99 3.48
N LYS A 208 -17.00 -8.33 2.67
CA LYS A 208 -17.04 -9.47 1.75
C LYS A 208 -17.22 -10.82 2.47
N SER A 209 -16.66 -11.00 3.67
CA SER A 209 -16.80 -12.26 4.41
C SER A 209 -18.14 -12.41 5.14
N ILE A 210 -18.98 -11.38 5.16
CA ILE A 210 -20.33 -11.46 5.74
C ILE A 210 -21.37 -11.73 4.64
N GLU A 211 -21.19 -11.19 3.43
CA GLU A 211 -22.07 -11.49 2.29
C GLU A 211 -21.82 -12.87 1.66
N GLU A 212 -20.57 -13.38 1.64
CA GLU A 212 -20.28 -14.75 1.15
C GLU A 212 -20.69 -15.87 2.13
N ASN A 213 -20.95 -15.54 3.40
CA ASN A 213 -21.50 -16.50 4.39
C ASN A 213 -23.03 -16.41 4.51
N GLN A 214 -23.70 -15.70 3.60
CA GLN A 214 -25.17 -15.60 3.53
C GLN A 214 -25.75 -16.03 2.17
N ILE A 215 -24.98 -16.80 1.38
CA ILE A 215 -25.47 -17.55 0.22
C ILE A 215 -25.38 -19.04 0.51
#